data_AF-A0A6F8QI45-F1
#
_entry.id   AF-A0A6F8QI45-F1
#
_cell.length_a   1.000
_cell.length_b   1.000
_cell.length_c   1.000
_cell.angle_alpha   90.00
_cell.angle_beta   90.00
_cell.angle_gamma   90.00
#
_symmetry.space_group_name_H-M   'P 1'
#
loop_
_entity.id
_entity.type
_entity.pdbx_description
1 polymer ?
#
loop_
_entity_poly.entity_id
_entity_poly.type
_entity_poly.pdbx_seq_one_letter_code
_entity_poly.pdbx_strand_id
1 'polypeptide(L)'
;MLSFSVVKSAGSAGNYYTDKDNYYVLGSMGERWAGQGAEQLGLQGSVDKDVFTRLLEGRLPDGADLSRMQDGSNKHRPGYDLTFSAPKSVSMMAMLGGG
;
A
#
# COMPACT_ATOMS: atom_id res chain seq x y z
N MET A 1 0.49 -18.06 2.52
CA MET A 1 0.01 -18.15 1.13
C MET A 1 0.16 -16.78 0.49
N LEU A 2 0.59 -16.72 -0.76
CA LEU A 2 0.63 -15.48 -1.54
C LEU A 2 -0.63 -15.39 -2.41
N SER A 3 -1.34 -14.27 -2.35
CA SER A 3 -2.35 -13.91 -3.34
C SER A 3 -1.93 -12.66 -4.11
N PHE A 4 -2.37 -12.57 -5.36
CA PHE A 4 -2.06 -11.49 -6.29
C PHE A 4 -3.34 -10.82 -6.76
N SER A 5 -3.38 -9.50 -6.73
CA SER A 5 -4.49 -8.73 -7.32
C SER A 5 -4.03 -7.41 -7.94
N VAL A 6 -4.86 -6.84 -8.80
CA VAL A 6 -4.65 -5.51 -9.37
C VAL A 6 -5.29 -4.47 -8.47
N VAL A 7 -4.55 -3.42 -8.13
CA VAL A 7 -5.10 -2.27 -7.39
C VAL A 7 -6.06 -1.51 -8.31
N LYS A 8 -7.34 -1.44 -7.93
CA LYS A 8 -8.42 -0.99 -8.81
C LYS A 8 -8.43 0.53 -9.04
N SER A 9 -8.10 1.32 -8.03
CA SER A 9 -8.02 2.79 -8.13
C SER A 9 -7.14 3.36 -7.02
N ALA A 10 -6.48 4.49 -7.31
CA ALA A 10 -5.60 5.16 -6.35
C ALA A 10 -6.37 5.64 -5.10
N GLY A 11 -7.48 6.36 -5.29
CA GLY A 11 -8.24 6.93 -4.16
C GLY A 11 -8.88 5.88 -3.25
N SER A 12 -9.45 4.80 -3.81
CA SER A 12 -10.02 3.74 -2.97
C SER A 12 -8.93 2.96 -2.24
N ALA A 13 -7.78 2.72 -2.88
CA ALA A 13 -6.65 2.03 -2.26
C ALA A 13 -6.00 2.85 -1.14
N GLY A 14 -5.78 4.16 -1.36
CA GLY A 14 -5.21 5.05 -0.34
C GLY A 14 -6.04 5.05 0.94
N ASN A 15 -7.37 5.00 0.83
CA ASN A 15 -8.25 4.85 1.99
C ASN A 15 -8.22 3.42 2.57
N TYR A 16 -8.42 2.41 1.74
CA TYR A 16 -8.54 1.02 2.19
C TYR A 16 -7.31 0.53 2.95
N TYR A 17 -6.11 0.76 2.41
CA TYR A 17 -4.89 0.26 3.06
C TYR A 17 -4.55 1.01 4.34
N THR A 18 -5.04 2.23 4.54
CA THR A 18 -4.74 3.07 5.73
C THR A 18 -5.86 3.05 6.77
N ASP A 19 -6.90 2.26 6.55
CA ASP A 19 -8.04 2.18 7.46
C ASP A 19 -7.66 1.47 8.76
N LYS A 20 -7.97 2.13 9.90
CA LYS A 20 -7.67 1.60 11.24
C LYS A 20 -8.44 0.32 11.53
N ASP A 21 -9.63 0.16 10.95
CA ASP A 21 -10.46 -1.03 11.18
C ASP A 21 -9.76 -2.31 10.68
N ASN A 22 -8.91 -2.21 9.67
CA ASN A 22 -8.16 -3.35 9.13
C ASN A 22 -7.05 -3.86 10.06
N TYR A 23 -6.61 -3.05 11.03
CA TYR A 23 -5.49 -3.38 11.92
C TYR A 23 -5.84 -3.23 13.41
N TYR A 24 -7.13 -3.11 13.73
CA TYR A 24 -7.59 -2.88 15.09
C TYR A 24 -7.04 -3.90 16.10
N VAL A 25 -7.05 -5.18 15.74
CA VAL A 25 -6.52 -6.27 16.60
C VAL A 25 -5.00 -6.17 16.79
N LEU A 26 -4.28 -5.62 15.82
CA LEU A 26 -2.83 -5.44 15.87
C LEU A 26 -2.41 -4.15 16.60
N GLY A 27 -3.34 -3.22 16.84
CA GLY A 27 -3.09 -1.93 17.52
C GLY A 27 -2.30 -0.91 16.68
N SER A 28 -1.59 -1.34 15.65
CA SER A 28 -0.93 -0.49 14.66
C SER A 28 -0.80 -1.20 13.32
N MET A 29 -0.72 -0.42 12.24
CA MET A 29 -0.58 -0.93 10.88
C MET A 29 0.87 -1.34 10.55
N GLY A 30 1.86 -0.68 11.13
CA GLY A 30 3.28 -1.04 10.96
C GLY A 30 3.79 -0.85 9.52
N GLU A 31 3.14 0.04 8.77
CA GLU A 31 3.43 0.36 7.38
C GLU A 31 4.83 0.90 7.19
N ARG A 32 5.46 0.48 6.09
CA ARG A 32 6.76 1.01 5.70
C ARG A 32 7.01 0.92 4.21
N TRP A 33 7.79 1.86 3.70
CA TRP A 33 8.38 1.76 2.37
C TRP A 33 9.41 0.62 2.30
N ALA A 34 9.51 0.00 1.12
CA ALA A 34 10.45 -1.08 0.86
C ALA A 34 10.91 -1.06 -0.61
N GLY A 35 12.10 -1.61 -0.85
CA GLY A 35 12.69 -1.76 -2.18
C GLY A 35 13.58 -0.60 -2.61
N GLN A 36 14.50 -0.88 -3.54
CA GLN A 36 15.52 0.08 -3.99
C GLN A 36 14.94 1.31 -4.70
N GLY A 37 13.78 1.18 -5.35
CA GLY A 37 13.10 2.32 -5.97
C GLY A 37 12.58 3.32 -4.93
N ALA A 38 12.07 2.83 -3.79
CA ALA A 38 11.66 3.70 -2.69
C ALA A 38 12.87 4.43 -2.08
N GLU A 39 13.99 3.73 -1.89
CA GLU A 39 15.25 4.32 -1.42
C GLU A 39 15.76 5.43 -2.34
N GLN A 40 15.76 5.20 -3.66
CA GLN A 40 16.16 6.20 -4.66
C GLN A 40 15.26 7.44 -4.66
N LEU A 41 13.96 7.26 -4.35
CA LEU A 41 12.99 8.34 -4.22
C LEU A 41 12.98 8.98 -2.83
N GLY A 42 13.88 8.57 -1.93
CA GLY A 42 13.93 9.08 -0.55
C GLY A 42 12.75 8.65 0.33
N LEU A 43 11.99 7.64 -0.08
CA LEU A 43 10.83 7.11 0.64
C LEU A 43 11.30 6.02 1.63
N GLN A 44 11.31 6.35 2.92
CA GLN A 44 11.75 5.47 3.99
C GLN A 44 10.82 5.55 5.19
N GLY A 45 10.78 4.49 6.00
CA GLY A 45 9.94 4.44 7.19
C GLY A 45 8.45 4.50 6.85
N SER A 46 7.68 5.20 7.70
CA SER A 46 6.22 5.29 7.61
C SER A 46 5.73 5.81 6.26
N VAL A 47 4.54 5.35 5.88
CA VAL A 47 3.91 5.68 4.59
C VAL A 47 2.95 6.86 4.79
N ASP A 48 3.28 8.00 4.20
CA ASP A 48 2.34 9.12 4.11
C ASP A 48 1.24 8.79 3.09
N LYS A 49 -0.02 9.00 3.48
CA LYS A 49 -1.20 8.63 2.69
C LYS A 49 -1.30 9.44 1.39
N ASP A 50 -0.95 10.72 1.40
CA ASP A 50 -1.06 11.59 0.24
C ASP A 50 0.05 11.30 -0.76
N VAL A 51 1.27 11.05 -0.28
CA VAL A 51 2.38 10.55 -1.11
C VAL A 51 2.02 9.21 -1.74
N PHE A 52 1.50 8.26 -0.95
CA PHE A 52 1.12 6.94 -1.44
C PHE A 52 0.00 7.03 -2.50
N THR A 53 -1.02 7.83 -2.26
CA THR A 53 -2.13 8.02 -3.22
C THR A 53 -1.62 8.63 -4.52
N ARG A 54 -0.74 9.65 -4.47
CA ARG A 54 -0.13 10.22 -5.68
C ARG A 54 0.75 9.24 -6.43
N LEU A 55 1.51 8.39 -5.71
CA LEU A 55 2.31 7.35 -6.34
C LEU A 55 1.45 6.36 -7.13
N LEU A 56 0.29 5.98 -6.58
CA LEU A 56 -0.71 5.15 -7.27
C LEU A 56 -1.38 5.87 -8.48
N GLU A 57 -1.28 7.20 -8.56
CA GLU A 57 -1.69 7.97 -9.75
C GLU A 57 -0.57 8.10 -10.79
N GLY A 58 0.63 7.59 -10.49
CA GLY A 58 1.82 7.72 -11.33
C GLY A 58 2.60 9.01 -11.08
N ARG A 59 2.34 9.74 -9.99
CA ARG A 59 3.04 10.99 -9.65
C ARG A 59 4.08 10.74 -8.57
N LEU A 60 5.35 10.87 -8.93
CA LEU A 60 6.47 10.53 -8.07
C LEU A 60 6.94 11.75 -7.26
N PRO A 61 7.56 11.53 -6.07
CA PRO A 61 8.02 12.62 -5.21
C PRO A 61 9.21 13.41 -5.79
N ASP A 62 9.92 12.85 -6.77
CA ASP A 62 11.01 13.51 -7.51
C ASP A 62 10.50 14.46 -8.62
N GLY A 63 9.18 14.56 -8.81
CA GLY A 63 8.54 15.39 -9.81
C GLY A 63 8.24 14.68 -11.13
N ALA A 64 8.64 13.42 -11.31
CA ALA A 64 8.25 12.65 -12.47
C ALA A 64 6.74 12.36 -12.46
N ASP A 65 6.10 12.46 -13.63
CA ASP A 65 4.67 12.17 -13.81
C ASP A 65 4.48 11.14 -14.92
N LEU A 66 4.02 9.96 -14.52
CA LEU A 66 3.69 8.81 -15.36
C LEU A 66 2.18 8.66 -15.55
N SER A 67 1.38 9.64 -15.11
CA SER A 67 -0.05 9.67 -15.32
C SER A 67 -0.37 9.75 -16.81
N ARG A 68 -1.50 9.16 -17.21
CA ARG A 68 -1.98 9.19 -18.60
C ARG A 68 -3.43 9.61 -18.62
N MET A 69 -3.68 10.90 -18.74
CA MET A 69 -5.03 11.44 -18.81
C MET A 69 -5.65 11.16 -20.19
N GLN A 70 -6.78 10.45 -20.20
CA GLN A 70 -7.58 10.19 -21.40
C GLN A 70 -9.07 10.23 -21.02
N ASP A 71 -9.84 11.04 -21.75
CA ASP A 71 -11.27 11.24 -21.53
C ASP A 71 -11.62 11.62 -20.07
N GLY A 72 -10.81 12.48 -19.46
CA GLY A 72 -10.98 12.91 -18.07
C GLY A 72 -10.59 11.87 -17.01
N SER A 73 -10.07 10.71 -17.41
CA SER A 73 -9.65 9.62 -16.51
C SER A 73 -8.16 9.33 -16.63
N ASN A 74 -7.49 9.08 -15.49
CA ASN A 74 -6.12 8.60 -15.51
C ASN A 74 -6.10 7.10 -15.89
N LYS A 75 -5.45 6.76 -17.00
CA LYS A 75 -5.26 5.37 -17.49
C LYS A 75 -4.00 4.71 -16.95
N HIS A 76 -3.20 5.42 -16.16
CA HIS A 76 -2.10 4.81 -15.41
C HIS A 76 -2.64 3.69 -14.54
N ARG A 77 -2.03 2.50 -14.61
CA ARG A 77 -2.40 1.38 -13.75
C ARG A 77 -1.79 1.63 -12.37
N PRO A 78 -2.59 1.69 -11.28
CA PRO A 78 -2.08 2.06 -9.96
C PRO A 78 -0.98 1.15 -9.43
N GLY A 79 -1.08 -0.15 -9.70
CA GLY A 79 -0.11 -1.14 -9.28
C GLY A 79 -0.74 -2.48 -8.99
N TYR A 80 -0.03 -3.26 -8.18
CA TYR A 80 -0.39 -4.62 -7.80
C TYR A 80 -0.32 -4.79 -6.29
N ASP A 81 -1.23 -5.58 -5.74
CA ASP A 81 -1.22 -6.00 -4.35
C ASP A 81 -0.71 -7.44 -4.26
N LEU A 82 0.32 -7.62 -3.45
CA LEU A 82 0.92 -8.90 -3.10
C LEU A 82 0.64 -9.17 -1.64
N THR A 83 -0.43 -9.92 -1.36
CA THR A 83 -0.85 -10.20 0.01
C THR A 83 -0.20 -11.48 0.52
N PHE A 84 0.56 -11.37 1.61
CA PHE A 84 1.22 -12.49 2.27
C PHE A 84 0.44 -12.90 3.53
N SER A 85 -0.37 -13.95 3.42
CA SER A 85 -1.15 -14.46 4.56
C SER A 85 -0.35 -15.51 5.33
N ALA A 86 -0.12 -15.26 6.62
CA ALA A 86 0.48 -16.24 7.52
C ALA A 86 -0.44 -17.48 7.70
N PRO A 87 0.11 -18.67 7.97
CA PRO A 87 -0.69 -19.84 8.34
C PRO A 87 -1.58 -19.54 9.55
N LYS A 88 -2.80 -20.11 9.59
CA LYS A 88 -3.80 -19.79 10.61
C LYS A 88 -3.30 -19.96 12.05
N SER A 89 -2.54 -21.02 12.32
CA SER A 89 -1.94 -21.27 13.65
C SER A 89 -0.98 -20.15 14.06
N VAL A 90 -0.15 -19.66 13.13
CA VAL A 90 0.78 -18.54 13.37
C VAL A 90 0.00 -17.26 13.67
N SER A 91 -1.03 -16.94 12.89
CA SER A 91 -1.86 -15.75 13.13
C SER A 91 -2.54 -15.78 14.49
N MET A 92 -3.09 -16.93 14.91
CA MET A 92 -3.73 -17.06 16.22
C MET A 92 -2.72 -16.85 17.35
N MET A 93 -1.53 -17.46 17.27
CA MET A 93 -0.51 -17.28 18.30
C MET A 93 -0.02 -15.83 18.37
N ALA A 94 0.18 -15.16 17.23
CA ALA A 94 0.68 -13.79 17.19
C ALA A 94 -0.34 -12.76 17.68
N MET A 95 -1.64 -12.93 17.38
CA MET A 95 -2.68 -11.92 17.66
C MET A 95 -3.46 -12.19 18.95
N LEU A 96 -3.55 -13.46 19.39
CA LEU A 96 -4.40 -13.87 20.52
C LEU A 96 -3.61 -14.65 21.59
N GLY A 97 -2.50 -15.30 21.20
CA GLY A 97 -1.65 -16.06 22.10
C GLY A 97 -0.55 -15.24 22.76
N GLY A 98 -0.33 -14.00 22.31
CA GLY A 98 0.58 -13.04 22.95
C GLY A 98 -0.15 -12.29 24.06
N GLY A 99 0.13 -12.69 25.31
CA GLY A 99 -0.20 -11.90 26.49
C GLY A 99 0.69 -10.69 26.67
#